data_AF-A0A5S3V1T3-F1
#
_entry.id   AF-A0A5S3V1T3-F1
#
_cell.length_a   1.000
_cell.length_b   1.000
_cell.length_c   1.000
_cell.angle_alpha   90.00
_cell.angle_beta   90.00
_cell.angle_gamma   90.00
#
_symmetry.space_group_name_H-M   'P 1'
#
loop_
_entity.id
_entity.type
_entity.pdbx_description
1 polymer ?
#
loop_
_entity_poly.entity_id
_entity_poly.type
_entity_poly.pdbx_seq_one_letter_code
_entity_poly.pdbx_strand_id
1 'polypeptide(L)'
;MVAKELDYFRAVVQANVSPLVRETEVSELSGLSARLGHQIWLKREDQQPVYSFKLRGAYNKLSKLPTGSLVVTASAGNHAQGVALSAAHLGHRAIIVMPVTTPEIKVNAVRNQGGEVVLHGHHFDAAQEYAQSLCQSQGGVFVPPFDDKEVIIGQGTVARELMQQLHHLDVVFIPVGGGGLLAGMAVYIKSLRPEIRVIGVEAQESACLKAAMEAGRPVELERVGSFADGVAVKRIGSETFRLAEQFCDDVVTVSADEICAAVQDIFVETRAIAEPSGALATAGLKKWCQERDERGLTLAAVLSGANLNFDRLRYIAERTALGARSEALLGVTIEESKGSFKRFCHTLSGRAITEFNYRYAGGDTAQIFAGVGLRGGEQELQELKTSLSEANYQFTDLSDNELAKLHIRYMVGGKPPVALSERLFRFEFPEYPGALARFLETLGSNWNITLFHYRNHGAAQGNVLAAFELGAQDSARFDEHLQRLGYQYQEETDNPCFRQYLQHDMMQADRRVS
;
A
#
# COMPACT_ATOMS: atom_id res chain seq x y z
N MET A 1 10.29 33.72 -20.26
CA MET A 1 8.85 33.54 -20.05
C MET A 1 8.08 34.13 -21.22
N VAL A 2 7.38 33.28 -21.97
CA VAL A 2 6.51 33.65 -23.09
C VAL A 2 5.18 34.18 -22.54
N ALA A 3 4.48 35.07 -23.27
CA ALA A 3 3.25 35.73 -22.83
C ALA A 3 2.18 34.79 -22.22
N LYS A 4 2.00 33.59 -22.79
CA LYS A 4 1.02 32.58 -22.31
C LYS A 4 1.36 31.97 -20.95
N GLU A 5 2.63 31.95 -20.54
CA GLU A 5 3.06 31.37 -19.25
C GLU A 5 2.76 32.35 -18.11
N LEU A 6 2.96 33.65 -18.38
CA LEU A 6 2.54 34.72 -17.48
C LEU A 6 1.03 34.68 -17.21
N ASP A 7 0.24 34.21 -18.19
CA ASP A 7 -1.22 34.08 -18.03
C ASP A 7 -1.58 32.99 -17.00
N TYR A 8 -0.87 31.85 -16.98
CA TYR A 8 -1.10 30.82 -15.95
C TYR A 8 -0.73 31.34 -14.57
N PHE A 9 0.44 31.96 -14.41
CA PHE A 9 0.86 32.53 -13.13
C PHE A 9 -0.17 33.52 -12.60
N ARG A 10 -0.58 34.51 -13.43
CA ARG A 10 -1.60 35.50 -13.05
C ARG A 10 -2.93 34.84 -12.70
N ALA A 11 -3.37 33.86 -13.49
CA ALA A 11 -4.61 33.16 -13.25
C ALA A 11 -4.59 32.35 -11.95
N VAL A 12 -3.47 31.70 -11.60
CA VAL A 12 -3.31 31.01 -10.31
C VAL A 12 -3.35 31.99 -9.14
N VAL A 13 -2.71 33.16 -9.27
CA VAL A 13 -2.78 34.22 -8.25
C VAL A 13 -4.24 34.68 -8.05
N GLN A 14 -4.98 34.87 -9.13
CA GLN A 14 -6.36 35.37 -9.12
C GLN A 14 -7.42 34.30 -8.82
N ALA A 15 -7.07 33.01 -8.88
CA ALA A 15 -8.02 31.92 -8.62
C ALA A 15 -8.52 31.96 -7.17
N ASN A 16 -9.85 32.10 -7.03
CA ASN A 16 -10.53 32.08 -5.74
C ASN A 16 -11.22 30.74 -5.53
N VAL A 17 -10.51 29.81 -4.88
CA VAL A 17 -11.02 28.46 -4.56
C VAL A 17 -11.52 28.33 -3.11
N SER A 18 -11.28 29.34 -2.28
CA SER A 18 -11.55 29.35 -0.83
C SER A 18 -12.99 29.09 -0.37
N PRO A 19 -14.06 29.33 -1.18
CA PRO A 19 -15.42 29.01 -0.72
C PRO A 19 -15.66 27.51 -0.47
N LEU A 20 -14.85 26.63 -1.07
CA LEU A 20 -14.99 25.18 -0.94
C LEU A 20 -13.67 24.48 -0.58
N VAL A 21 -12.54 25.06 -0.97
CA VAL A 21 -11.20 24.55 -0.69
C VAL A 21 -10.67 25.18 0.59
N ARG A 22 -10.01 24.37 1.42
CA ARG A 22 -9.30 24.85 2.61
C ARG A 22 -7.82 25.01 2.29
N GLU A 23 -7.19 26.02 2.90
CA GLU A 23 -5.73 26.03 2.97
C GLU A 23 -5.29 24.83 3.81
N THR A 24 -4.42 24.00 3.25
CA THR A 24 -3.94 22.78 3.91
C THR A 24 -2.61 23.00 4.59
N GLU A 25 -2.34 22.23 5.63
CA GLU A 25 -1.10 22.35 6.39
C GLU A 25 0.14 21.92 5.59
N VAL A 26 1.29 22.43 6.02
CA VAL A 26 2.62 21.93 5.63
C VAL A 26 3.26 21.35 6.88
N SER A 27 3.23 20.02 7.01
CA SER A 27 3.73 19.31 8.19
C SER A 27 5.22 19.01 8.03
N GLU A 28 6.01 19.20 9.09
CA GLU A 28 7.40 18.72 9.14
C GLU A 28 7.44 17.19 9.31
N LEU A 29 8.31 16.51 8.55
CA LEU A 29 8.59 15.09 8.72
C LEU A 29 9.93 14.93 9.44
N SER A 30 9.93 15.14 10.76
CA SER A 30 11.15 15.31 11.56
C SER A 30 12.07 14.08 11.60
N GLY A 31 11.50 12.88 11.74
CA GLY A 31 12.26 11.62 11.71
C GLY A 31 12.83 11.33 10.32
N LEU A 32 12.06 11.58 9.27
CA LEU A 32 12.53 11.46 7.88
C LEU A 32 13.63 12.47 7.58
N SER A 33 13.50 13.69 8.08
CA SER A 33 14.47 14.77 7.98
C SER A 33 15.81 14.37 8.61
N ALA A 34 15.77 13.86 9.84
CA ALA A 34 16.96 13.35 10.53
C ALA A 34 17.60 12.17 9.80
N ARG A 35 16.79 11.24 9.27
CA ARG A 35 17.28 10.04 8.55
C ARG A 35 17.96 10.37 7.22
N LEU A 36 17.46 11.35 6.48
CA LEU A 36 17.97 11.72 5.16
C LEU A 36 18.92 12.92 5.19
N GLY A 37 19.09 13.61 6.32
CA GLY A 37 19.98 14.76 6.44
C GLY A 37 19.48 16.02 5.72
N HIS A 38 18.15 16.19 5.64
CA HIS A 38 17.46 17.29 4.97
C HIS A 38 16.35 17.85 5.86
N GLN A 39 15.81 19.03 5.55
CA GLN A 39 14.56 19.51 6.15
C GLN A 39 13.40 19.10 5.23
N ILE A 40 12.54 18.19 5.67
CA ILE A 40 11.52 17.60 4.81
C ILE A 40 10.13 18.00 5.29
N TRP A 41 9.35 18.53 4.36
CA TRP A 41 8.01 19.03 4.57
C TRP A 41 6.99 18.28 3.72
N LEU A 42 5.74 18.21 4.20
CA LEU A 42 4.64 17.51 3.56
C LEU A 42 3.44 18.42 3.41
N LYS A 43 3.05 18.75 2.17
CA LYS A 43 1.83 19.52 1.86
C LYS A 43 0.61 18.59 1.92
N ARG A 44 -0.28 18.82 2.89
CA ARG A 44 -1.35 17.90 3.34
C ARG A 44 -2.67 18.03 2.57
N GLU A 45 -2.65 17.76 1.26
CA GLU A 45 -3.87 17.82 0.43
C GLU A 45 -4.93 16.74 0.75
N ASP A 46 -4.62 15.79 1.64
CA ASP A 46 -5.61 14.90 2.29
C ASP A 46 -6.59 15.63 3.21
N GLN A 47 -6.27 16.84 3.67
CA GLN A 47 -7.13 17.62 4.56
C GLN A 47 -8.31 18.29 3.85
N GLN A 48 -8.38 18.20 2.52
CA GLN A 48 -9.52 18.70 1.76
C GLN A 48 -10.80 17.91 2.10
N PRO A 49 -12.00 18.50 1.96
CA PRO A 49 -13.27 17.82 2.23
C PRO A 49 -13.53 16.52 1.44
N VAL A 50 -12.84 16.33 0.32
CA VAL A 50 -12.89 15.12 -0.53
C VAL A 50 -11.59 14.31 -0.44
N TYR A 51 -10.78 14.58 0.57
CA TYR A 51 -9.53 13.90 0.91
C TYR A 51 -8.48 13.88 -0.21
N SER A 52 -8.50 14.88 -1.10
CA SER A 52 -7.51 15.04 -2.17
C SER A 52 -7.53 16.44 -2.80
N PHE A 53 -6.45 16.79 -3.50
CA PHE A 53 -6.31 18.07 -4.21
C PHE A 53 -7.31 18.29 -5.36
N LYS A 54 -7.95 17.22 -5.86
CA LYS A 54 -8.79 17.28 -7.08
C LYS A 54 -9.94 18.28 -6.97
N LEU A 55 -10.37 18.60 -5.75
CA LEU A 55 -11.36 19.64 -5.47
C LEU A 55 -10.99 20.99 -6.05
N ARG A 56 -9.70 21.36 -6.04
CA ARG A 56 -9.24 22.69 -6.46
C ARG A 56 -9.48 22.96 -7.94
N GLY A 57 -9.00 22.08 -8.80
CA GLY A 57 -9.21 22.18 -10.24
C GLY A 57 -10.67 21.99 -10.65
N ALA A 58 -11.39 21.06 -10.01
CA ALA A 58 -12.82 20.87 -10.26
C ALA A 58 -13.61 22.14 -9.92
N TYR A 59 -13.40 22.69 -8.73
CA TYR A 59 -14.09 23.89 -8.28
C TYR A 59 -13.76 25.10 -9.16
N ASN A 60 -12.48 25.36 -9.46
CA ASN A 60 -12.07 26.49 -10.29
C ASN A 60 -12.66 26.45 -11.69
N LYS A 61 -12.78 25.25 -12.30
CA LYS A 61 -13.44 25.10 -13.60
C LYS A 61 -14.94 25.36 -13.49
N LEU A 62 -15.60 24.74 -12.51
CA LEU A 62 -17.05 24.84 -12.37
C LEU A 62 -17.52 26.24 -11.98
N SER A 63 -16.75 26.97 -11.16
CA SER A 63 -17.11 28.34 -10.74
C SER A 63 -17.15 29.35 -11.89
N LYS A 64 -16.62 28.99 -13.06
CA LYS A 64 -16.64 29.81 -14.29
C LYS A 64 -17.80 29.46 -15.21
N LEU A 65 -18.60 28.45 -14.87
CA LEU A 65 -19.76 28.04 -15.66
C LEU A 65 -21.01 28.82 -15.24
N PRO A 66 -21.98 29.01 -16.14
CA PRO A 66 -23.29 29.55 -15.78
C PRO A 66 -23.97 28.68 -14.71
N THR A 67 -24.59 29.31 -13.70
CA THR A 67 -25.39 28.61 -12.68
C THR A 67 -26.41 27.66 -13.33
N GLY A 68 -26.59 26.47 -12.76
CA GLY A 68 -27.49 25.46 -13.31
C GLY A 68 -26.94 24.68 -14.52
N SER A 69 -25.68 24.89 -14.92
CA SER A 69 -25.03 24.05 -15.93
C SER A 69 -25.10 22.56 -15.60
N LEU A 70 -25.24 21.74 -16.64
CA LEU A 70 -25.04 20.29 -16.58
C LEU A 70 -23.56 19.99 -16.78
N VAL A 71 -22.94 19.31 -15.82
CA VAL A 71 -21.56 18.86 -15.90
C VAL A 71 -21.48 17.34 -15.94
N VAL A 72 -20.57 16.82 -16.76
CA VAL A 72 -20.40 15.38 -16.95
C VAL A 72 -18.93 15.01 -16.81
N THR A 73 -18.62 13.92 -16.12
CA THR A 73 -17.28 13.33 -16.09
C THR A 73 -17.36 11.82 -15.97
N ALA A 74 -16.29 11.12 -16.34
CA ALA A 74 -16.08 9.73 -15.97
C ALA A 74 -14.96 9.62 -14.92
N SER A 75 -15.27 9.05 -13.76
CA SER A 75 -14.30 8.73 -12.71
C SER A 75 -15.00 7.98 -11.58
N ALA A 76 -14.29 7.03 -10.98
CA ALA A 76 -14.73 6.33 -9.77
C ALA A 76 -13.90 6.72 -8.53
N GLY A 77 -13.12 7.81 -8.58
CA GLY A 77 -12.14 8.16 -7.54
C GLY A 77 -12.15 9.63 -7.13
N ASN A 78 -10.97 10.16 -6.79
CA ASN A 78 -10.76 11.52 -6.28
C ASN A 78 -11.40 12.61 -7.16
N HIS A 79 -11.29 12.48 -8.48
CA HIS A 79 -11.90 13.44 -9.42
C HIS A 79 -13.42 13.44 -9.34
N ALA A 80 -14.04 12.27 -9.24
CA ALA A 80 -15.48 12.13 -9.12
C ALA A 80 -16.04 12.88 -7.91
N GLN A 81 -15.40 12.70 -6.75
CA GLN A 81 -15.78 13.39 -5.51
C GLN A 81 -15.57 14.90 -5.62
N GLY A 82 -14.44 15.33 -6.21
CA GLY A 82 -14.16 16.76 -6.44
C GLY A 82 -15.20 17.44 -7.33
N VAL A 83 -15.61 16.80 -8.43
CA VAL A 83 -16.66 17.33 -9.33
C VAL A 83 -18.02 17.34 -8.66
N ALA A 84 -18.40 16.25 -7.98
CA ALA A 84 -19.69 16.15 -7.32
C ALA A 84 -19.88 17.23 -6.25
N LEU A 85 -18.92 17.36 -5.32
CA LEU A 85 -18.99 18.36 -4.26
C LEU A 85 -18.97 19.79 -4.82
N SER A 86 -18.13 20.05 -5.83
CA SER A 86 -18.07 21.37 -6.49
C SER A 86 -19.39 21.74 -7.17
N ALA A 87 -19.99 20.79 -7.90
CA ALA A 87 -21.25 21.02 -8.59
C ALA A 87 -22.40 21.26 -7.60
N ALA A 88 -22.50 20.45 -6.56
CA ALA A 88 -23.52 20.61 -5.52
C ALA A 88 -23.40 21.97 -4.84
N HIS A 89 -22.19 22.40 -4.49
CA HIS A 89 -21.95 23.71 -3.87
C HIS A 89 -22.32 24.90 -4.79
N LEU A 90 -22.07 24.79 -6.09
CA LEU A 90 -22.31 25.86 -7.07
C LEU A 90 -23.72 25.82 -7.69
N GLY A 91 -24.56 24.85 -7.32
CA GLY A 91 -25.90 24.69 -7.89
C GLY A 91 -25.90 24.17 -9.34
N HIS A 92 -24.91 23.37 -9.72
CA HIS A 92 -24.85 22.65 -10.99
C HIS A 92 -25.39 21.22 -10.82
N ARG A 93 -25.88 20.65 -11.92
CA ARG A 93 -26.22 19.23 -11.99
C ARG A 93 -25.00 18.45 -12.45
N ALA A 94 -24.51 17.50 -11.66
CA ALA A 94 -23.34 16.68 -12.02
C ALA A 94 -23.71 15.22 -12.30
N ILE A 95 -23.44 14.75 -13.51
CA ILE A 95 -23.51 13.33 -13.87
C ILE A 95 -22.09 12.73 -13.84
N ILE A 96 -21.91 11.72 -13.01
CA ILE A 96 -20.66 11.01 -12.82
C ILE A 96 -20.80 9.59 -13.34
N VAL A 97 -20.12 9.28 -14.45
CA VAL A 97 -20.14 7.95 -15.04
C VAL A 97 -19.04 7.09 -14.41
N MET A 98 -19.40 5.88 -13.99
CA MET A 98 -18.50 4.90 -13.40
C MET A 98 -18.70 3.53 -14.05
N PRO A 99 -17.68 2.65 -14.07
CA PRO A 99 -17.88 1.26 -14.47
C PRO A 99 -18.89 0.54 -13.56
N VAL A 100 -19.63 -0.43 -14.10
CA VAL A 100 -20.59 -1.26 -13.31
C VAL A 100 -19.91 -2.08 -12.21
N THR A 101 -18.61 -2.28 -12.32
CA THR A 101 -17.76 -2.99 -11.35
C THR A 101 -17.28 -2.11 -10.20
N THR A 102 -17.68 -0.83 -10.16
CA THR A 102 -17.25 0.10 -9.12
C THR A 102 -17.83 -0.30 -7.76
N PRO A 103 -17.00 -0.43 -6.71
CA PRO A 103 -17.49 -0.74 -5.37
C PRO A 103 -18.53 0.28 -4.86
N GLU A 104 -19.59 -0.23 -4.21
CA GLU A 104 -20.72 0.60 -3.75
C GLU A 104 -20.28 1.72 -2.80
N ILE A 105 -19.20 1.53 -2.02
CA ILE A 105 -18.64 2.58 -1.16
C ILE A 105 -18.19 3.81 -1.96
N LYS A 106 -17.59 3.63 -3.14
CA LYS A 106 -17.13 4.72 -4.02
C LYS A 106 -18.31 5.40 -4.72
N VAL A 107 -19.31 4.62 -5.11
CA VAL A 107 -20.58 5.12 -5.65
C VAL A 107 -21.30 6.00 -4.63
N ASN A 108 -21.45 5.51 -3.40
CA ASN A 108 -22.12 6.22 -2.32
C ASN A 108 -21.36 7.46 -1.88
N ALA A 109 -20.02 7.43 -1.87
CA ALA A 109 -19.22 8.63 -1.62
C ALA A 109 -19.60 9.76 -2.59
N VAL A 110 -19.74 9.48 -3.89
CA VAL A 110 -20.13 10.50 -4.88
C VAL A 110 -21.58 10.94 -4.74
N ARG A 111 -22.52 10.01 -4.48
CA ARG A 111 -23.93 10.35 -4.23
C ARG A 111 -24.07 11.26 -3.01
N ASN A 112 -23.35 10.96 -1.93
CA ASN A 112 -23.35 11.75 -0.70
C ASN A 112 -22.78 13.17 -0.90
N GLN A 113 -21.91 13.36 -1.89
CA GLN A 113 -21.41 14.68 -2.29
C GLN A 113 -22.35 15.42 -3.26
N GLY A 114 -23.51 14.85 -3.59
CA GLY A 114 -24.53 15.46 -4.47
C GLY A 114 -24.40 15.14 -5.96
N GLY A 115 -23.56 14.15 -6.34
CA GLY A 115 -23.43 13.72 -7.74
C GLY A 115 -24.45 12.66 -8.15
N GLU A 116 -24.97 12.76 -9.37
CA GLU A 116 -25.79 11.73 -10.01
C GLU A 116 -24.88 10.66 -10.62
N VAL A 117 -24.88 9.44 -10.06
CA VAL A 117 -24.03 8.36 -10.56
C VAL A 117 -24.74 7.55 -11.63
N VAL A 118 -24.07 7.35 -12.77
CA VAL A 118 -24.48 6.44 -13.84
C VAL A 118 -23.46 5.32 -13.97
N LEU A 119 -23.89 4.07 -13.75
CA LEU A 119 -23.04 2.90 -13.91
C LEU A 119 -23.11 2.41 -15.37
N HIS A 120 -22.00 2.48 -16.10
CA HIS A 120 -21.93 2.08 -17.51
C HIS A 120 -20.55 1.52 -17.87
N GLY A 121 -20.54 0.42 -18.63
CA GLY A 121 -19.32 -0.24 -19.09
C GLY A 121 -18.63 -1.07 -17.99
N HIS A 122 -17.82 -2.04 -18.42
CA HIS A 122 -17.09 -2.94 -17.51
C HIS A 122 -15.70 -2.42 -17.12
N HIS A 123 -15.19 -1.40 -17.82
CA HIS A 123 -13.89 -0.78 -17.59
C HIS A 123 -13.98 0.74 -17.76
N PHE A 124 -12.95 1.45 -17.28
CA PHE A 124 -12.92 2.91 -17.27
C PHE A 124 -13.09 3.54 -18.66
N ASP A 125 -12.43 2.99 -19.70
CA ASP A 125 -12.51 3.53 -21.05
C ASP A 125 -13.96 3.54 -21.59
N ALA A 126 -14.72 2.46 -21.37
CA ALA A 126 -16.14 2.39 -21.77
C ALA A 126 -17.03 3.36 -20.97
N ALA A 127 -16.72 3.59 -19.69
CA ALA A 127 -17.40 4.62 -18.89
C ALA A 127 -17.09 6.03 -19.41
N GLN A 128 -15.84 6.28 -19.84
CA GLN A 128 -15.40 7.57 -20.39
C GLN A 128 -16.04 7.87 -21.75
N GLU A 129 -16.04 6.92 -22.68
CA GLU A 129 -16.68 7.06 -23.98
C GLU A 129 -18.19 7.36 -23.82
N TYR A 130 -18.86 6.65 -22.91
CA TYR A 130 -20.26 6.92 -22.60
C TYR A 130 -20.47 8.31 -21.99
N ALA A 131 -19.60 8.73 -21.05
CA ALA A 131 -19.67 10.07 -20.47
C ALA A 131 -19.52 11.17 -21.53
N GLN A 132 -18.62 10.99 -22.50
CA GLN A 132 -18.46 11.93 -23.61
C GLN A 132 -19.70 11.99 -24.51
N SER A 133 -20.25 10.83 -24.87
CA SER A 133 -21.49 10.74 -25.66
C SER A 133 -22.69 11.37 -24.92
N LEU A 134 -22.82 11.09 -23.62
CA LEU A 134 -23.86 11.67 -22.76
C LEU A 134 -23.72 13.19 -22.66
N CYS A 135 -22.49 13.67 -22.50
CA CYS A 135 -22.19 15.10 -22.45
C CYS A 135 -22.60 15.80 -23.76
N GLN A 136 -22.29 15.21 -24.91
CA GLN A 136 -22.65 15.76 -26.23
C GLN A 136 -24.16 15.76 -26.44
N SER A 137 -24.83 14.64 -26.15
CA SER A 137 -26.28 14.47 -26.36
C SER A 137 -27.13 15.37 -25.46
N GLN A 138 -26.69 15.67 -24.24
CA GLN A 138 -27.42 16.54 -23.30
C GLN A 138 -26.93 17.99 -23.30
N GLY A 139 -25.96 18.35 -24.16
CA GLY A 139 -25.40 19.70 -24.20
C GLY A 139 -24.70 20.12 -22.90
N GLY A 140 -24.13 19.17 -22.16
CA GLY A 140 -23.40 19.41 -20.93
C GLY A 140 -21.95 19.86 -21.15
N VAL A 141 -21.27 20.19 -20.05
CA VAL A 141 -19.84 20.51 -20.05
C VAL A 141 -19.06 19.32 -19.50
N PHE A 142 -18.15 18.76 -20.30
CA PHE A 142 -17.27 17.72 -19.83
C PHE A 142 -16.19 18.31 -18.92
N VAL A 143 -15.93 17.66 -17.79
CA VAL A 143 -14.96 18.13 -16.78
C VAL A 143 -13.76 17.18 -16.76
N PRO A 144 -12.65 17.52 -17.46
CA PRO A 144 -11.49 16.64 -17.51
C PRO A 144 -10.82 16.48 -16.15
N PRO A 145 -10.20 15.32 -15.87
CA PRO A 145 -9.47 15.08 -14.63
C PRO A 145 -8.14 15.85 -14.51
N PHE A 146 -7.58 16.34 -15.62
CA PHE A 146 -6.28 17.03 -15.62
C PHE A 146 -6.02 17.93 -16.85
N ASP A 147 -6.32 17.47 -18.07
CA ASP A 147 -5.90 18.17 -19.31
C ASP A 147 -6.85 19.30 -19.70
N ASP A 148 -6.93 20.30 -18.83
CA ASP A 148 -7.78 21.48 -19.01
C ASP A 148 -7.15 22.69 -18.32
N LYS A 149 -7.16 23.83 -19.00
CA LYS A 149 -6.56 25.07 -18.51
C LYS A 149 -7.08 25.46 -17.13
N GLU A 150 -8.38 25.39 -16.90
CA GLU A 150 -9.00 25.79 -15.64
C GLU A 150 -8.75 24.78 -14.53
N VAL A 151 -8.69 23.50 -14.87
CA VAL A 151 -8.27 22.47 -13.91
C VAL A 151 -6.83 22.72 -13.46
N ILE A 152 -5.91 22.95 -14.40
CA ILE A 152 -4.49 23.24 -14.13
C ILE A 152 -4.33 24.48 -13.24
N ILE A 153 -5.05 25.57 -13.55
CA ILE A 153 -5.05 26.80 -12.74
C ILE A 153 -5.48 26.51 -11.30
N GLY A 154 -6.58 25.76 -11.12
CA GLY A 154 -7.02 25.39 -9.78
C GLY A 154 -5.97 24.57 -9.04
N GLN A 155 -5.32 23.60 -9.70
CA GLN A 155 -4.27 22.81 -9.05
C GLN A 155 -3.03 23.64 -8.68
N GLY A 156 -2.71 24.67 -9.46
CA GLY A 156 -1.61 25.60 -9.15
C GLY A 156 -1.78 26.34 -7.83
N THR A 157 -3.00 26.44 -7.30
CA THR A 157 -3.24 27.05 -5.98
C THR A 157 -2.57 26.29 -4.83
N VAL A 158 -2.26 24.99 -5.01
CA VAL A 158 -1.44 24.22 -4.05
C VAL A 158 -0.06 24.84 -3.89
N ALA A 159 0.59 25.21 -5.00
CA ALA A 159 1.90 25.85 -4.98
C ALA A 159 1.84 27.27 -4.41
N ARG A 160 0.75 28.01 -4.67
CA ARG A 160 0.54 29.33 -4.05
C ARG A 160 0.59 29.25 -2.53
N GLU A 161 -0.13 28.30 -1.95
CA GLU A 161 -0.11 28.09 -0.49
C GLU A 161 1.25 27.60 -0.01
N LEU A 162 1.83 26.59 -0.66
CA LEU A 162 3.13 26.03 -0.27
C LEU A 162 4.22 27.10 -0.19
N MET A 163 4.27 28.00 -1.19
CA MET A 163 5.25 29.09 -1.26
C MET A 163 4.98 30.22 -0.26
N GLN A 164 3.74 30.35 0.25
CA GLN A 164 3.40 31.28 1.33
C GLN A 164 3.75 30.70 2.70
N GLN A 165 3.63 29.39 2.85
CA GLN A 165 3.85 28.64 4.10
C GLN A 165 5.33 28.32 4.34
N LEU A 166 6.13 28.14 3.28
CA LEU A 166 7.58 27.89 3.37
C LEU A 166 8.38 29.04 2.73
N HIS A 167 9.18 29.74 3.55
CA HIS A 167 10.01 30.86 3.09
C HIS A 167 11.25 30.43 2.31
N HIS A 168 11.78 29.24 2.60
CA HIS A 168 12.93 28.65 1.93
C HIS A 168 12.58 27.22 1.51
N LEU A 169 12.83 26.91 0.24
CA LEU A 169 12.48 25.64 -0.38
C LEU A 169 13.41 25.44 -1.57
N ASP A 170 14.13 24.33 -1.62
CA ASP A 170 15.08 24.02 -2.69
C ASP A 170 14.48 23.08 -3.73
N VAL A 171 13.65 22.13 -3.30
CA VAL A 171 13.09 21.09 -4.17
C VAL A 171 11.65 20.75 -3.79
N VAL A 172 10.78 20.59 -4.79
CA VAL A 172 9.40 20.14 -4.63
C VAL A 172 9.14 18.87 -5.44
N PHE A 173 8.64 17.84 -4.78
CA PHE A 173 8.26 16.56 -5.36
C PHE A 173 6.75 16.49 -5.53
N ILE A 174 6.30 16.25 -6.76
CA ILE A 174 4.88 16.32 -7.13
C ILE A 174 4.47 15.02 -7.81
N PRO A 175 3.40 14.35 -7.35
CA PRO A 175 2.97 13.09 -7.95
C PRO A 175 2.34 13.34 -9.32
N VAL A 176 2.64 12.46 -10.27
CA VAL A 176 2.24 12.58 -11.67
C VAL A 176 1.40 11.37 -12.08
N GLY A 177 0.14 11.65 -12.45
CA GLY A 177 -0.67 10.80 -13.31
C GLY A 177 -0.80 11.51 -14.66
N GLY A 178 -1.96 12.12 -14.94
CA GLY A 178 -2.14 12.94 -16.15
C GLY A 178 -1.42 14.30 -16.16
N GLY A 179 -0.63 14.63 -15.13
CA GLY A 179 0.22 15.83 -15.09
C GLY A 179 -0.45 17.14 -14.64
N GLY A 180 -1.75 17.18 -14.35
CA GLY A 180 -2.44 18.44 -14.02
C GLY A 180 -1.92 19.15 -12.76
N LEU A 181 -1.59 18.40 -11.71
CA LEU A 181 -1.00 18.94 -10.49
C LEU A 181 0.42 19.47 -10.73
N LEU A 182 1.28 18.65 -11.33
CA LEU A 182 2.65 19.02 -11.72
C LEU A 182 2.63 20.29 -12.57
N ALA A 183 1.85 20.33 -13.65
CA ALA A 183 1.79 21.47 -14.55
C ALA A 183 1.39 22.76 -13.84
N GLY A 184 0.33 22.72 -13.02
CA GLY A 184 -0.17 23.89 -12.30
C GLY A 184 0.79 24.40 -11.24
N MET A 185 1.40 23.49 -10.47
CA MET A 185 2.38 23.86 -9.45
C MET A 185 3.71 24.33 -10.07
N ALA A 186 4.23 23.62 -11.07
CA ALA A 186 5.51 23.91 -11.71
C ALA A 186 5.52 25.30 -12.36
N VAL A 187 4.48 25.63 -13.14
CA VAL A 187 4.38 26.95 -13.78
C VAL A 187 4.34 28.09 -12.76
N TYR A 188 3.64 27.89 -11.63
CA TYR A 188 3.57 28.89 -10.56
C TYR A 188 4.92 29.06 -9.85
N ILE A 189 5.54 27.95 -9.43
CA ILE A 189 6.82 27.94 -8.72
C ILE A 189 7.90 28.57 -9.59
N LYS A 190 8.07 28.08 -10.82
CA LYS A 190 9.13 28.54 -11.73
C LYS A 190 8.95 30.00 -12.17
N SER A 191 7.73 30.51 -12.20
CA SER A 191 7.48 31.93 -12.49
C SER A 191 7.89 32.85 -11.34
N LEU A 192 7.86 32.36 -10.09
CA LEU A 192 8.18 33.15 -8.90
C LEU A 192 9.63 32.98 -8.44
N ARG A 193 10.11 31.73 -8.41
CA ARG A 193 11.42 31.29 -7.91
C ARG A 193 11.96 30.20 -8.85
N PRO A 194 12.55 30.56 -10.01
CA PRO A 194 13.01 29.61 -11.03
C PRO A 194 14.10 28.65 -10.54
N GLU A 195 14.82 29.01 -9.48
CA GLU A 195 15.87 28.20 -8.87
C GLU A 195 15.36 26.99 -8.08
N ILE A 196 14.07 26.97 -7.68
CA ILE A 196 13.47 25.84 -6.99
C ILE A 196 13.34 24.69 -7.98
N ARG A 197 13.89 23.52 -7.65
CA ARG A 197 13.79 22.31 -8.47
C ARG A 197 12.40 21.70 -8.32
N VAL A 198 11.74 21.43 -9.43
CA VAL A 198 10.43 20.79 -9.50
C VAL A 198 10.61 19.40 -10.10
N ILE A 199 10.31 18.38 -9.30
CA ILE A 199 10.53 16.98 -9.63
C ILE A 199 9.18 16.27 -9.73
N GLY A 200 8.89 15.73 -10.91
CA GLY A 200 7.75 14.84 -11.12
C GLY A 200 8.05 13.47 -10.54
N VAL A 201 7.07 12.85 -9.88
CA VAL A 201 7.20 11.49 -9.37
C VAL A 201 6.12 10.59 -9.94
N GLU A 202 6.52 9.49 -10.57
CA GLU A 202 5.63 8.51 -11.20
C GLU A 202 5.77 7.13 -10.59
N ALA A 203 4.68 6.35 -10.62
CA ALA A 203 4.78 4.91 -10.37
C ALA A 203 5.49 4.25 -11.56
N GLN A 204 6.42 3.33 -11.30
CA GLN A 204 7.22 2.67 -12.34
C GLN A 204 6.35 1.98 -13.41
N GLU A 205 5.22 1.38 -13.01
CA GLU A 205 4.28 0.70 -13.90
C GLU A 205 3.36 1.65 -14.68
N SER A 206 3.40 2.96 -14.40
CA SER A 206 2.51 3.97 -14.99
C SER A 206 3.26 5.27 -15.33
N ALA A 207 4.53 5.15 -15.72
CA ALA A 207 5.45 6.28 -15.94
C ALA A 207 5.23 6.98 -17.29
N CYS A 208 4.08 7.61 -17.46
CA CYS A 208 3.65 8.21 -18.72
C CYS A 208 4.37 9.53 -19.08
N LEU A 209 4.76 10.34 -18.09
CA LEU A 209 5.53 11.56 -18.27
C LEU A 209 6.96 11.21 -18.68
N LYS A 210 7.60 10.27 -17.99
CA LYS A 210 8.96 9.82 -18.35
C LYS A 210 9.00 9.33 -19.80
N ALA A 211 8.07 8.46 -20.17
CA ALA A 211 7.96 7.97 -21.55
C ALA A 211 7.70 9.11 -22.56
N ALA A 212 6.89 10.10 -22.19
CA ALA A 212 6.62 11.26 -23.05
C ALA A 212 7.84 12.19 -23.19
N MET A 213 8.61 12.41 -22.12
CA MET A 213 9.83 13.21 -22.13
C MET A 213 10.92 12.55 -22.98
N GLU A 214 11.11 11.24 -22.84
CA GLU A 214 12.05 10.46 -23.67
C GLU A 214 11.67 10.49 -25.16
N ALA A 215 10.36 10.50 -25.47
CA ALA A 215 9.85 10.57 -26.84
C ALA A 215 9.72 12.01 -27.39
N GLY A 216 9.86 13.05 -26.56
CA GLY A 216 9.59 14.45 -26.91
C GLY A 216 8.12 14.75 -27.25
N ARG A 217 7.17 13.87 -26.90
CA ARG A 217 5.73 14.04 -27.16
C ARG A 217 4.91 13.07 -26.30
N PRO A 218 3.62 13.35 -26.03
CA PRO A 218 2.74 12.39 -25.35
C PRO A 218 2.65 11.06 -26.11
N VAL A 219 3.00 9.97 -25.43
CA VAL A 219 2.89 8.59 -25.91
C VAL A 219 1.92 7.80 -25.04
N GLU A 220 1.34 6.76 -25.61
CA GLU A 220 0.44 5.85 -24.89
C GLU A 220 1.23 4.62 -24.42
N LEU A 221 1.15 4.34 -23.11
CA LEU A 221 1.70 3.14 -22.51
C LEU A 221 0.85 1.92 -22.87
N GLU A 222 1.49 0.78 -23.13
CA GLU A 222 0.78 -0.48 -23.41
C GLU A 222 -0.10 -0.92 -22.23
N ARG A 223 0.40 -0.72 -21.00
CA ARG A 223 -0.23 -1.15 -19.75
C ARG A 223 0.08 -0.13 -18.65
N VAL A 224 -0.78 -0.13 -17.64
CA VAL A 224 -0.62 0.67 -16.42
C VAL A 224 -0.83 -0.21 -15.19
N GLY A 225 -0.10 0.09 -14.12
CA GLY A 225 -0.25 -0.57 -12.83
C GLY A 225 -1.57 -0.23 -12.14
N SER A 226 -2.02 -1.10 -11.23
CA SER A 226 -3.28 -0.94 -10.48
C SER A 226 -3.08 -0.56 -8.99
N PHE A 227 -1.83 -0.53 -8.53
CA PHE A 227 -1.50 -0.27 -7.14
C PHE A 227 -1.79 1.20 -6.76
N ALA A 228 -1.22 2.15 -7.50
CA ALA A 228 -1.48 3.58 -7.39
C ALA A 228 -2.50 4.04 -8.44
N ASP A 229 -3.77 3.69 -8.22
CA ASP A 229 -4.87 3.88 -9.17
C ASP A 229 -5.11 5.35 -9.55
N GLY A 230 -4.92 6.29 -8.62
CA GLY A 230 -5.01 7.74 -8.86
C GLY A 230 -3.98 8.30 -9.87
N VAL A 231 -2.89 7.57 -10.14
CA VAL A 231 -1.86 7.91 -11.14
C VAL A 231 -1.75 6.89 -12.28
N ALA A 232 -2.66 5.91 -12.35
CA ALA A 232 -2.69 4.90 -13.41
C ALA A 232 -3.21 5.47 -14.73
N VAL A 233 -2.41 6.33 -15.37
CA VAL A 233 -2.75 7.04 -16.60
C VAL A 233 -1.88 6.55 -17.75
N LYS A 234 -2.52 6.06 -18.83
CA LYS A 234 -1.80 5.52 -20.00
C LYS A 234 -1.05 6.59 -20.81
N ARG A 235 -1.60 7.80 -20.87
CA ARG A 235 -1.08 8.89 -21.69
C ARG A 235 -1.25 10.21 -20.96
N ILE A 236 -0.15 10.93 -20.78
CA ILE A 236 -0.17 12.27 -20.19
C ILE A 236 -1.00 13.25 -21.02
N GLY A 237 -1.57 14.26 -20.38
CA GLY A 237 -2.29 15.35 -21.07
C GLY A 237 -1.38 16.14 -22.03
N SER A 238 -1.99 16.72 -23.06
CA SER A 238 -1.25 17.48 -24.08
C SER A 238 -0.78 18.82 -23.54
N GLU A 239 -1.64 19.55 -22.83
CA GLU A 239 -1.27 20.84 -22.24
C GLU A 239 -0.43 20.65 -20.98
N THR A 240 -0.72 19.59 -20.21
CA THR A 240 0.08 19.26 -19.02
C THR A 240 1.51 18.86 -19.39
N PHE A 241 1.70 18.08 -20.48
CA PHE A 241 3.03 17.77 -20.99
C PHE A 241 3.78 19.01 -21.50
N ARG A 242 3.11 19.88 -22.26
CA ARG A 242 3.72 21.13 -22.75
C ARG A 242 4.26 22.00 -21.61
N LEU A 243 3.55 22.06 -20.49
CA LEU A 243 4.01 22.77 -19.29
C LEU A 243 5.09 22.00 -18.54
N ALA A 244 4.98 20.68 -18.43
CA ALA A 244 5.98 19.84 -17.77
C ALA A 244 7.34 19.90 -18.49
N GLU A 245 7.36 19.84 -19.83
CA GLU A 245 8.58 19.97 -20.64
C GLU A 245 9.33 21.28 -20.39
N GLN A 246 8.60 22.34 -20.02
CA GLN A 246 9.19 23.66 -19.75
C GLN A 246 9.61 23.87 -18.30
N PHE A 247 8.87 23.30 -17.34
CA PHE A 247 8.96 23.70 -15.93
C PHE A 247 9.31 22.56 -14.97
N CYS A 248 9.31 21.30 -15.41
CA CYS A 248 9.75 20.16 -14.63
C CYS A 248 11.24 19.91 -14.88
N ASP A 249 12.06 19.88 -13.83
CA ASP A 249 13.51 19.73 -13.95
C ASP A 249 13.94 18.26 -14.08
N ASP A 250 13.22 17.34 -13.43
CA ASP A 250 13.55 15.92 -13.39
C ASP A 250 12.32 15.06 -13.11
N VAL A 251 12.41 13.75 -13.40
CA VAL A 251 11.34 12.76 -13.13
C VAL A 251 11.92 11.52 -12.46
N VAL A 252 11.37 11.19 -11.29
CA VAL A 252 11.73 9.99 -10.54
C VAL A 252 10.61 8.95 -10.65
N THR A 253 10.97 7.70 -10.92
CA THR A 253 10.02 6.57 -10.90
C THR A 253 10.23 5.71 -9.67
N VAL A 254 9.14 5.28 -9.05
CA VAL A 254 9.19 4.46 -7.82
C VAL A 254 8.36 3.18 -7.92
N SER A 255 8.82 2.15 -7.23
CA SER A 255 8.18 0.84 -7.13
C SER A 255 7.02 0.84 -6.12
N ALA A 256 6.20 -0.21 -6.15
CA ALA A 256 5.13 -0.39 -5.17
C ALA A 256 5.68 -0.51 -3.73
N ASP A 257 6.84 -1.13 -3.52
CA ASP A 257 7.46 -1.26 -2.19
C ASP A 257 7.94 0.10 -1.65
N GLU A 258 8.52 0.93 -2.52
CA GLU A 258 8.94 2.29 -2.16
C GLU A 258 7.73 3.16 -1.77
N ILE A 259 6.61 3.01 -2.49
CA ILE A 259 5.34 3.67 -2.16
C ILE A 259 4.78 3.17 -0.81
N CYS A 260 4.75 1.85 -0.58
CA CYS A 260 4.31 1.27 0.70
C CYS A 260 5.14 1.80 1.89
N ALA A 261 6.46 1.88 1.73
CA ALA A 261 7.35 2.45 2.74
C ALA A 261 7.05 3.94 2.99
N ALA A 262 6.74 4.71 1.95
CA ALA A 262 6.35 6.12 2.09
C ALA A 262 4.99 6.30 2.79
N VAL A 263 4.01 5.42 2.55
CA VAL A 263 2.73 5.41 3.30
C VAL A 263 3.01 5.22 4.80
N GLN A 264 3.89 4.29 5.16
CA GLN A 264 4.26 4.05 6.55
C GLN A 264 4.96 5.28 7.17
N ASP A 265 5.94 5.87 6.48
CA ASP A 265 6.64 7.06 6.98
C ASP A 265 5.65 8.21 7.27
N ILE A 266 4.73 8.48 6.34
CA ILE A 266 3.68 9.48 6.52
C ILE A 266 2.83 9.17 7.75
N PHE A 267 2.40 7.91 7.91
CA PHE A 267 1.57 7.49 9.04
C PHE A 267 2.29 7.63 10.38
N VAL A 268 3.57 7.23 10.45
CA VAL A 268 4.36 7.30 11.68
C VAL A 268 4.56 8.74 12.14
N GLU A 269 4.87 9.64 11.21
CA GLU A 269 5.18 11.05 11.50
C GLU A 269 3.93 11.89 11.77
N THR A 270 2.86 11.68 10.98
CA THR A 270 1.73 12.62 10.93
C THR A 270 0.40 12.02 11.36
N ARG A 271 0.35 10.69 11.56
CA ARG A 271 -0.89 9.91 11.73
C ARG A 271 -1.89 10.03 10.58
N ALA A 272 -1.46 10.56 9.43
CA ALA A 272 -2.23 10.56 8.20
C ALA A 272 -2.16 9.20 7.52
N ILE A 273 -3.26 8.80 6.88
CA ILE A 273 -3.30 7.58 6.06
C ILE A 273 -3.32 8.02 4.61
N ALA A 274 -2.17 7.96 3.93
CA ALA A 274 -2.09 8.23 2.50
C ALA A 274 -2.62 7.04 1.69
N GLU A 275 -3.32 7.33 0.59
CA GLU A 275 -3.50 6.33 -0.48
C GLU A 275 -2.17 6.15 -1.23
N PRO A 276 -1.97 5.08 -2.03
CA PRO A 276 -0.68 4.83 -2.67
C PRO A 276 -0.23 5.99 -3.59
N SER A 277 -1.16 6.57 -4.34
CA SER A 277 -0.90 7.78 -5.15
C SER A 277 -0.58 9.00 -4.29
N GLY A 278 -1.16 9.09 -3.09
CA GLY A 278 -0.91 10.16 -2.11
C GLY A 278 0.49 10.12 -1.52
N ALA A 279 1.07 8.93 -1.35
CA ALA A 279 2.44 8.76 -0.84
C ALA A 279 3.52 8.82 -1.92
N LEU A 280 3.13 8.89 -3.20
CA LEU A 280 4.03 8.77 -4.35
C LEU A 280 5.16 9.80 -4.31
N ALA A 281 4.84 11.07 -4.08
CA ALA A 281 5.85 12.13 -4.02
C ALA A 281 6.85 11.92 -2.88
N THR A 282 6.41 11.45 -1.72
CA THR A 282 7.28 11.14 -0.59
C THR A 282 8.21 9.95 -0.91
N ALA A 283 7.73 8.94 -1.63
CA ALA A 283 8.57 7.84 -2.12
C ALA A 283 9.65 8.34 -3.08
N GLY A 284 9.27 9.20 -4.05
CA GLY A 284 10.23 9.80 -4.98
C GLY A 284 11.27 10.66 -4.28
N LEU A 285 10.86 11.46 -3.30
CA LEU A 285 11.76 12.25 -2.47
C LEU A 285 12.81 11.36 -1.78
N LYS A 286 12.38 10.27 -1.14
CA LYS A 286 13.29 9.33 -0.47
C LYS A 286 14.32 8.75 -1.42
N LYS A 287 13.86 8.25 -2.57
CA LYS A 287 14.73 7.67 -3.59
C LYS A 287 15.73 8.69 -4.13
N TRP A 288 15.25 9.89 -4.44
CA TRP A 288 16.08 10.98 -4.93
C TRP A 288 17.18 11.37 -3.94
N CYS A 289 16.88 11.40 -2.64
CA CYS A 289 17.87 11.66 -1.60
C CYS A 289 18.89 10.53 -1.46
N GLN A 290 18.50 9.28 -1.72
CA GLN A 290 19.41 8.12 -1.64
C GLN A 290 20.36 8.04 -2.84
N GLU A 291 19.93 8.50 -4.01
CA GLU A 291 20.71 8.48 -5.25
C GLU A 291 21.68 9.67 -5.36
N ARG A 292 21.60 10.65 -4.46
CA ARG A 292 22.38 11.89 -4.51
C ARG A 292 23.16 12.12 -3.22
N ASP A 293 24.37 12.64 -3.36
CA ASP A 293 25.22 13.06 -2.24
C ASP A 293 25.03 14.56 -1.92
N GLU A 294 23.77 14.98 -1.79
CA GLU A 294 23.40 16.34 -1.37
C GLU A 294 22.86 16.27 0.07
N ARG A 295 23.13 17.28 0.91
CA ARG A 295 22.63 17.36 2.30
C ARG A 295 22.23 18.79 2.65
N GLY A 296 21.39 18.93 3.68
CA GLY A 296 21.02 20.23 4.25
C GLY A 296 19.99 21.04 3.45
N LEU A 297 19.47 20.48 2.35
CA LEU A 297 18.40 21.10 1.56
C LEU A 297 17.05 21.10 2.30
N THR A 298 16.19 22.06 1.95
CA THR A 298 14.78 22.08 2.30
C THR A 298 13.94 21.50 1.16
N LEU A 299 13.26 20.39 1.43
CA LEU A 299 12.51 19.59 0.46
C LEU A 299 11.02 19.57 0.84
N ALA A 300 10.12 19.59 -0.14
CA ALA A 300 8.69 19.39 0.09
C ALA A 300 8.12 18.28 -0.81
N ALA A 301 7.29 17.42 -0.24
CA ALA A 301 6.48 16.46 -0.98
C ALA A 301 4.98 16.78 -0.84
N VAL A 302 4.18 16.42 -1.84
CA VAL A 302 2.72 16.59 -1.78
C VAL A 302 2.06 15.28 -1.39
N LEU A 303 1.38 15.26 -0.24
CA LEU A 303 0.44 14.19 0.10
C LEU A 303 -0.85 14.46 -0.69
N SER A 304 -0.99 13.85 -1.87
CA SER A 304 -2.03 14.25 -2.83
C SER A 304 -3.44 13.68 -2.55
N GLY A 305 -3.55 12.65 -1.72
CA GLY A 305 -4.85 12.09 -1.36
C GLY A 305 -4.82 10.95 -0.35
N ALA A 306 -6.00 10.62 0.17
CA ALA A 306 -6.20 9.65 1.25
C ALA A 306 -7.45 8.76 1.06
N ASN A 307 -7.99 8.62 -0.16
CA ASN A 307 -9.17 7.79 -0.45
C ASN A 307 -8.78 6.32 -0.64
N LEU A 308 -8.25 5.71 0.42
CA LEU A 308 -7.84 4.31 0.47
C LEU A 308 -9.01 3.41 0.95
N ASN A 309 -9.15 2.22 0.35
CA ASN A 309 -9.97 1.17 0.97
C ASN A 309 -9.22 0.59 2.18
N PHE A 310 -9.85 0.53 3.35
CA PHE A 310 -9.25 0.02 4.58
C PHE A 310 -8.60 -1.36 4.41
N ASP A 311 -9.19 -2.27 3.63
CA ASP A 311 -8.60 -3.60 3.38
C ASP A 311 -7.23 -3.54 2.69
N ARG A 312 -6.97 -2.49 1.89
CA ARG A 312 -5.66 -2.29 1.26
C ARG A 312 -4.58 -1.93 2.27
N LEU A 313 -4.91 -1.45 3.47
CA LEU A 313 -3.92 -1.21 4.53
C LEU A 313 -3.20 -2.49 4.91
N ARG A 314 -3.90 -3.63 4.92
CA ARG A 314 -3.27 -4.92 5.20
C ARG A 314 -2.18 -5.22 4.19
N TYR A 315 -2.49 -5.10 2.90
CA TYR A 315 -1.53 -5.31 1.82
C TYR A 315 -0.33 -4.34 1.92
N ILE A 316 -0.59 -3.06 2.21
CA ILE A 316 0.45 -2.06 2.42
C ILE A 316 1.34 -2.45 3.60
N ALA A 317 0.76 -2.78 4.76
CA ALA A 317 1.51 -3.16 5.95
C ALA A 317 2.37 -4.42 5.74
N GLU A 318 1.82 -5.44 5.08
CA GLU A 318 2.54 -6.66 4.74
C GLU A 318 3.72 -6.39 3.79
N ARG A 319 3.52 -5.59 2.73
CA ARG A 319 4.61 -5.24 1.79
C ARG A 319 5.65 -4.34 2.44
N THR A 320 5.25 -3.38 3.27
CA THR A 320 6.21 -2.52 3.94
C THR A 320 7.11 -3.31 4.89
N ALA A 321 6.56 -4.26 5.66
CA ALA A 321 7.36 -5.07 6.56
C ALA A 321 8.45 -5.87 5.83
N LEU A 322 8.12 -6.37 4.63
CA LEU A 322 9.03 -7.11 3.77
C LEU A 322 10.05 -6.19 3.08
N GLY A 323 9.60 -5.07 2.49
CA GLY A 323 10.46 -4.11 1.79
C GLY A 323 11.43 -3.37 2.73
N ALA A 324 11.02 -3.11 3.97
CA ALA A 324 11.88 -2.53 5.00
C ALA A 324 12.89 -3.54 5.59
N ARG A 325 12.88 -4.80 5.13
CA ARG A 325 13.63 -5.92 5.71
C ARG A 325 13.45 -6.00 7.23
N SER A 326 12.24 -5.68 7.71
CA SER A 326 11.86 -5.81 9.12
C SER A 326 11.33 -7.21 9.46
N GLU A 327 11.21 -8.07 8.46
CA GLU A 327 10.86 -9.48 8.58
C GLU A 327 11.73 -10.29 7.61
N ALA A 328 12.33 -11.37 8.11
CA ALA A 328 12.98 -12.40 7.31
C ALA A 328 12.02 -13.58 7.11
N LEU A 329 11.87 -14.05 5.87
CA LEU A 329 11.17 -15.30 5.58
C LEU A 329 12.19 -16.39 5.25
N LEU A 330 12.16 -17.49 5.99
CA LEU A 330 13.12 -18.57 5.89
C LEU A 330 12.42 -19.91 5.70
N GLY A 331 12.89 -20.71 4.75
CA GLY A 331 12.62 -22.14 4.71
C GLY A 331 13.75 -22.87 5.43
N VAL A 332 13.49 -23.44 6.60
CA VAL A 332 14.52 -24.08 7.45
C VAL A 332 14.26 -25.58 7.54
N THR A 333 15.30 -26.37 7.26
CA THR A 333 15.27 -27.82 7.46
C THR A 333 15.79 -28.17 8.84
N ILE A 334 15.02 -28.93 9.61
CA ILE A 334 15.41 -29.45 10.92
C ILE A 334 15.26 -30.97 10.96
N GLU A 335 15.89 -31.63 11.93
CA GLU A 335 15.64 -33.06 12.18
C GLU A 335 14.21 -33.30 12.68
N GLU A 336 13.54 -34.32 12.15
CA GLU A 336 12.20 -34.76 12.57
C GLU A 336 12.31 -35.60 13.85
N SER A 337 12.70 -34.95 14.94
CA SER A 337 12.91 -35.58 16.24
C SER A 337 12.36 -34.73 17.38
N LYS A 338 12.07 -35.40 18.51
CA LYS A 338 11.50 -34.74 19.70
C LYS A 338 12.38 -33.58 20.16
N GLY A 339 11.76 -32.42 20.33
CA GLY A 339 12.43 -31.20 20.81
C GLY A 339 13.19 -30.39 19.76
N SER A 340 13.21 -30.78 18.49
CA SER A 340 13.90 -30.01 17.42
C SER A 340 13.36 -28.59 17.27
N PHE A 341 12.04 -28.41 17.43
CA PHE A 341 11.37 -27.11 17.31
C PHE A 341 11.84 -26.14 18.40
N LYS A 342 11.98 -26.67 19.62
CA LYS A 342 12.53 -25.92 20.77
C LYS A 342 13.98 -25.52 20.52
N ARG A 343 14.83 -26.45 20.06
CA ARG A 343 16.25 -26.15 19.73
C ARG A 343 16.36 -25.05 18.68
N PHE A 344 15.54 -25.13 17.63
CA PHE A 344 15.51 -24.11 16.59
C PHE A 344 15.06 -22.75 17.13
N CYS A 345 13.96 -22.69 17.90
CA CYS A 345 13.49 -21.43 18.50
C CYS A 345 14.53 -20.79 19.43
N HIS A 346 15.30 -21.58 20.19
CA HIS A 346 16.40 -21.05 21.00
C HIS A 346 17.53 -20.46 20.16
N THR A 347 17.83 -21.06 18.99
CA THR A 347 18.88 -20.58 18.08
C THR A 347 18.55 -19.20 17.52
N LEU A 348 17.26 -18.85 17.40
CA LEU A 348 16.82 -17.52 16.98
C LEU A 348 17.16 -16.41 18.01
N SER A 349 17.71 -16.76 19.18
CA SER A 349 18.34 -15.83 20.13
C SER A 349 17.41 -14.72 20.62
N GLY A 350 16.14 -15.05 20.87
CA GLY A 350 15.15 -14.10 21.40
C GLY A 350 14.59 -13.12 20.37
N ARG A 351 14.94 -13.26 19.08
CA ARG A 351 14.29 -12.52 17.98
C ARG A 351 12.80 -12.86 17.96
N ALA A 352 11.98 -11.87 17.59
CA ALA A 352 10.54 -12.05 17.52
C ALA A 352 10.20 -12.99 16.37
N ILE A 353 9.53 -14.10 16.67
CA ILE A 353 9.02 -15.01 15.64
C ILE A 353 7.69 -14.44 15.17
N THR A 354 7.58 -14.12 13.88
CA THR A 354 6.35 -13.61 13.28
C THR A 354 5.52 -14.72 12.64
N GLU A 355 6.19 -15.76 12.14
CA GLU A 355 5.54 -16.95 11.59
C GLU A 355 6.31 -18.22 11.94
N PHE A 356 5.58 -19.29 12.20
CA PHE A 356 6.16 -20.62 12.39
C PHE A 356 5.16 -21.67 11.92
N ASN A 357 5.34 -22.14 10.68
CA ASN A 357 4.43 -23.05 10.02
C ASN A 357 5.12 -24.35 9.62
N TYR A 358 4.48 -25.47 9.95
CA TYR A 358 4.99 -26.82 9.74
C TYR A 358 3.84 -27.81 9.57
N ARG A 359 4.06 -28.80 8.69
CA ARG A 359 3.26 -30.02 8.58
C ARG A 359 4.17 -31.21 8.38
N TYR A 360 3.85 -32.32 9.03
CA TYR A 360 4.53 -33.59 8.80
C TYR A 360 4.45 -34.01 7.32
N ALA A 361 5.63 -34.23 6.72
CA ALA A 361 5.78 -34.55 5.30
C ALA A 361 6.41 -35.94 5.05
N GLY A 362 6.64 -36.73 6.10
CA GLY A 362 7.37 -38.00 6.02
C GLY A 362 8.89 -37.83 6.04
N GLY A 363 9.59 -38.87 6.48
CA GLY A 363 11.06 -38.91 6.56
C GLY A 363 11.65 -38.43 7.88
N ASP A 364 12.98 -38.28 7.90
CA ASP A 364 13.76 -37.93 9.10
C ASP A 364 14.03 -36.42 9.26
N THR A 365 13.49 -35.60 8.35
CA THR A 365 13.67 -34.14 8.33
C THR A 365 12.36 -33.41 8.15
N ALA A 366 12.18 -32.33 8.90
CA ALA A 366 11.07 -31.39 8.80
C ALA A 366 11.46 -30.13 8.02
N GLN A 367 10.54 -29.61 7.20
CA GLN A 367 10.64 -28.29 6.59
C GLN A 367 9.76 -27.30 7.35
N ILE A 368 10.37 -26.26 7.91
CA ILE A 368 9.68 -25.18 8.61
C ILE A 368 9.69 -23.93 7.74
N PHE A 369 8.53 -23.29 7.61
CA PHE A 369 8.44 -21.93 7.11
C PHE A 369 8.41 -20.98 8.31
N ALA A 370 9.48 -20.21 8.47
CA ALA A 370 9.70 -19.33 9.62
C ALA A 370 9.76 -17.87 9.19
N GLY A 371 9.00 -17.02 9.88
CA GLY A 371 9.10 -15.57 9.82
C GLY A 371 9.81 -15.05 11.07
N VAL A 372 10.84 -14.22 10.88
CA VAL A 372 11.61 -13.63 11.99
C VAL A 372 11.65 -12.12 11.86
N GLY A 373 11.14 -11.41 12.86
CA GLY A 373 11.19 -9.96 12.94
C GLY A 373 12.63 -9.45 13.14
N LEU A 374 13.00 -8.44 12.35
CA LEU A 374 14.31 -7.80 12.32
C LEU A 374 14.16 -6.33 12.73
N ARG A 375 15.01 -5.88 13.65
CA ARG A 375 15.14 -4.48 14.10
C ARG A 375 16.33 -3.79 13.46
N GLY A 376 17.41 -4.54 13.17
CA GLY A 376 18.64 -4.06 12.52
C GLY A 376 18.63 -4.20 11.00
N GLY A 377 17.50 -4.57 10.39
CA GLY A 377 17.36 -4.74 8.95
C GLY A 377 18.34 -5.77 8.39
N GLU A 378 19.06 -5.40 7.33
CA GLU A 378 19.95 -6.32 6.61
C GLU A 378 21.11 -6.84 7.46
N GLN A 379 21.68 -5.99 8.32
CA GLN A 379 22.79 -6.42 9.17
C GLN A 379 22.35 -7.55 10.09
N GLU A 380 21.19 -7.40 10.74
CA GLU A 380 20.64 -8.43 11.63
C GLU A 380 20.23 -9.69 10.86
N LEU A 381 19.75 -9.57 9.62
CA LEU A 381 19.48 -10.72 8.76
C LEU A 381 20.76 -11.54 8.51
N GLN A 382 21.89 -10.88 8.21
CA GLN A 382 23.17 -11.56 8.00
C GLN A 382 23.69 -12.22 9.30
N GLU A 383 23.52 -11.58 10.44
CA GLU A 383 23.84 -12.17 11.76
C GLU A 383 22.97 -13.41 12.04
N LEU A 384 21.68 -13.36 11.72
CA LEU A 384 20.76 -14.50 11.85
C LEU A 384 21.19 -15.66 10.94
N LYS A 385 21.50 -15.39 9.67
CA LYS A 385 21.99 -16.40 8.71
C LYS A 385 23.27 -17.07 9.19
N THR A 386 24.19 -16.27 9.74
CA THR A 386 25.45 -16.77 10.31
C THR A 386 25.18 -17.69 11.49
N SER A 387 24.32 -17.26 12.43
CA SER A 387 23.94 -18.06 13.61
C SER A 387 23.30 -19.40 13.23
N LEU A 388 22.44 -19.41 12.21
CA LEU A 388 21.82 -20.64 11.71
C LEU A 388 22.85 -21.58 11.06
N SER A 389 23.80 -21.02 10.32
CA SER A 389 24.88 -21.79 9.69
C SER A 389 25.82 -22.41 10.73
N GLU A 390 26.19 -21.65 11.77
CA GLU A 390 27.03 -22.14 12.88
C GLU A 390 26.35 -23.25 13.69
N ALA A 391 25.01 -23.20 13.79
CA ALA A 391 24.20 -24.25 14.41
C ALA A 391 23.94 -25.45 13.47
N ASN A 392 24.54 -25.49 12.28
CA ASN A 392 24.41 -26.53 11.26
C ASN A 392 22.98 -26.70 10.69
N TYR A 393 22.17 -25.64 10.67
CA TYR A 393 20.88 -25.67 9.98
C TYR A 393 21.05 -25.46 8.48
N GLN A 394 20.32 -26.25 7.68
CA GLN A 394 20.11 -25.93 6.26
C GLN A 394 18.93 -24.98 6.15
N PHE A 395 19.10 -23.86 5.46
CA PHE A 395 18.01 -22.90 5.25
C PHE A 395 18.10 -22.21 3.89
N THR A 396 16.96 -21.71 3.42
CA THR A 396 16.83 -20.85 2.24
C THR A 396 16.25 -19.52 2.67
N ASP A 397 16.88 -18.42 2.25
CA ASP A 397 16.32 -17.09 2.42
C ASP A 397 15.25 -16.83 1.34
N LEU A 398 14.01 -16.67 1.80
CA LEU A 398 12.83 -16.41 0.98
C LEU A 398 12.37 -14.96 1.12
N SER A 399 13.13 -14.10 1.80
CA SER A 399 12.75 -12.71 2.11
C SER A 399 12.57 -11.84 0.86
N ASP A 400 13.17 -12.21 -0.27
CA ASP A 400 13.01 -11.55 -1.58
C ASP A 400 12.16 -12.38 -2.57
N ASN A 401 11.54 -13.49 -2.14
CA ASN A 401 10.77 -14.39 -3.00
C ASN A 401 9.27 -14.04 -3.03
N GLU A 402 8.76 -13.54 -4.17
CA GLU A 402 7.35 -13.14 -4.32
C GLU A 402 6.35 -14.29 -4.12
N LEU A 403 6.69 -15.52 -4.57
CA LEU A 403 5.83 -16.68 -4.35
C LEU A 403 5.70 -16.99 -2.85
N ALA A 404 6.79 -16.85 -2.09
CA ALA A 404 6.78 -17.04 -0.66
C ALA A 404 5.93 -15.99 0.06
N LYS A 405 6.12 -14.72 -0.30
CA LYS A 405 5.42 -13.55 0.29
C LYS A 405 3.93 -13.55 0.02
N LEU A 406 3.52 -13.83 -1.22
CA LEU A 406 2.13 -13.67 -1.66
C LEU A 406 1.31 -14.93 -1.48
N HIS A 407 1.94 -16.11 -1.52
CA HIS A 407 1.22 -17.39 -1.56
C HIS A 407 1.69 -18.37 -0.48
N ILE A 408 2.95 -18.80 -0.48
CA ILE A 408 3.37 -19.95 0.35
C ILE A 408 3.16 -19.71 1.85
N ARG A 409 3.39 -18.48 2.34
CA ARG A 409 3.11 -18.13 3.75
C ARG A 409 1.67 -18.38 4.20
N TYR A 410 0.72 -18.44 3.24
CA TYR A 410 -0.70 -18.72 3.47
C TYR A 410 -1.08 -20.19 3.20
N MET A 411 -0.15 -21.00 2.70
CA MET A 411 -0.42 -22.35 2.19
C MET A 411 0.37 -23.46 2.91
N VAL A 412 1.40 -23.12 3.70
CA VAL A 412 2.14 -24.13 4.48
C VAL A 412 1.20 -24.81 5.49
N GLY A 413 1.14 -26.13 5.44
CA GLY A 413 0.12 -26.92 6.12
C GLY A 413 -0.23 -28.13 5.27
N GLY A 414 -1.48 -28.21 4.79
CA GLY A 414 -1.94 -29.29 3.91
C GLY A 414 -2.05 -30.66 4.61
N LYS A 415 -2.24 -31.71 3.81
CA LYS A 415 -2.42 -33.08 4.29
C LYS A 415 -1.08 -33.82 4.40
N PRO A 416 -0.89 -34.65 5.44
CA PRO A 416 0.29 -35.48 5.55
C PRO A 416 0.21 -36.60 4.50
N PRO A 417 1.36 -37.19 4.12
CA PRO A 417 1.40 -38.24 3.11
C PRO A 417 0.79 -39.57 3.59
N VAL A 418 0.66 -39.74 4.91
CA VAL A 418 0.15 -40.96 5.56
C VAL A 418 -0.96 -40.61 6.55
N ALA A 419 -1.80 -41.58 6.88
CA ALA A 419 -2.78 -41.45 7.96
C ALA A 419 -2.06 -41.40 9.31
N LEU A 420 -2.38 -40.37 10.10
CA LEU A 420 -1.81 -40.15 11.44
C LEU A 420 -2.95 -40.20 12.48
N SER A 421 -2.66 -40.77 13.65
CA SER A 421 -3.57 -40.71 14.80
C SER A 421 -3.31 -39.42 15.56
N GLU A 422 -3.82 -38.32 15.02
CA GLU A 422 -3.55 -36.97 15.51
C GLU A 422 -4.78 -36.30 16.13
N ARG A 423 -4.56 -35.59 17.25
CA ARG A 423 -5.55 -34.70 17.88
C ARG A 423 -5.11 -33.25 17.67
N LEU A 424 -6.06 -32.39 17.30
CA LEU A 424 -5.81 -30.99 16.95
C LEU A 424 -6.23 -30.08 18.10
N PHE A 425 -5.39 -29.11 18.44
CA PHE A 425 -5.66 -28.15 19.50
C PHE A 425 -5.35 -26.73 19.05
N ARG A 426 -6.23 -25.81 19.43
CA ARG A 426 -6.04 -24.37 19.30
C ARG A 426 -5.69 -23.82 20.68
N PHE A 427 -4.52 -23.18 20.79
CA PHE A 427 -3.99 -22.58 22.01
C PHE A 427 -4.00 -21.07 21.92
N GLU A 428 -4.34 -20.43 23.04
CA GLU A 428 -4.29 -18.98 23.19
C GLU A 428 -3.37 -18.60 24.35
N PHE A 429 -2.45 -17.67 24.12
CA PHE A 429 -1.58 -17.12 25.16
C PHE A 429 -1.27 -15.63 24.91
N PRO A 430 -0.93 -14.85 25.96
CA PRO A 430 -0.51 -13.47 25.79
C PRO A 430 0.73 -13.38 24.90
N GLU A 431 0.72 -12.46 23.93
CA GLU A 431 1.81 -12.29 22.97
C GLU A 431 2.89 -11.34 23.51
N TYR A 432 4.16 -11.75 23.43
CA TYR A 432 5.34 -10.97 23.81
C TYR A 432 6.62 -11.59 23.22
N PRO A 433 7.74 -10.86 23.11
CA PRO A 433 8.99 -11.42 22.59
C PRO A 433 9.40 -12.71 23.32
N GLY A 434 9.50 -13.82 22.58
CA GLY A 434 9.81 -15.14 23.12
C GLY A 434 8.61 -15.96 23.63
N ALA A 435 7.37 -15.46 23.51
CA ALA A 435 6.17 -16.17 23.94
C ALA A 435 6.04 -17.56 23.30
N LEU A 436 6.32 -17.68 21.99
CA LEU A 436 6.32 -18.98 21.30
C LEU A 436 7.37 -19.95 21.85
N ALA A 437 8.59 -19.47 22.11
CA ALA A 437 9.65 -20.31 22.68
C ALA A 437 9.25 -20.82 24.07
N ARG A 438 8.69 -19.95 24.91
CA ARG A 438 8.17 -20.34 26.22
C ARG A 438 6.99 -21.31 26.11
N PHE A 439 6.10 -21.12 25.14
CA PHE A 439 5.00 -22.05 24.87
C PHE A 439 5.55 -23.45 24.55
N LEU A 440 6.51 -23.55 23.62
CA LEU A 440 7.16 -24.82 23.26
C LEU A 440 7.95 -25.42 24.44
N GLU A 441 8.59 -24.60 25.28
CA GLU A 441 9.25 -25.05 26.51
C GLU A 441 8.26 -25.66 27.50
N THR A 442 7.13 -25.01 27.69
CA THR A 442 6.10 -25.40 28.66
C THR A 442 5.37 -26.65 28.16
N LEU A 443 5.02 -26.69 26.87
CA LEU A 443 4.43 -27.86 26.20
C LEU A 443 5.33 -29.10 26.30
N GLY A 444 6.65 -28.91 26.29
CA GLY A 444 7.64 -29.98 26.47
C GLY A 444 7.93 -30.77 25.19
N SER A 445 8.89 -31.70 25.26
CA SER A 445 9.36 -32.51 24.11
C SER A 445 8.83 -33.95 24.15
N ASN A 446 7.76 -34.16 24.89
CA ASN A 446 7.29 -35.46 25.25
C ASN A 446 6.60 -36.13 24.05
N TRP A 447 5.68 -35.42 23.39
CA TRP A 447 4.84 -35.94 22.31
C TRP A 447 5.25 -35.38 20.95
N ASN A 448 4.87 -36.09 19.88
CA ASN A 448 5.24 -35.74 18.52
C ASN A 448 4.28 -34.69 17.95
N ILE A 449 4.80 -33.59 17.42
CA ILE A 449 4.02 -32.53 16.78
C ILE A 449 3.92 -32.85 15.29
N THR A 450 2.71 -33.01 14.75
CA THR A 450 2.47 -33.34 13.34
C THR A 450 1.95 -32.16 12.51
N LEU A 451 1.50 -31.10 13.18
CA LEU A 451 1.10 -29.82 12.59
C LEU A 451 1.46 -28.72 13.57
N PHE A 452 2.02 -27.62 13.05
CA PHE A 452 2.21 -26.42 13.84
C PHE A 452 1.95 -25.20 12.95
N HIS A 453 1.05 -24.33 13.37
CA HIS A 453 0.77 -23.08 12.67
C HIS A 453 0.68 -21.96 13.69
N TYR A 454 1.57 -20.98 13.53
CA TYR A 454 1.65 -19.79 14.37
C TYR A 454 1.90 -18.57 13.49
N ARG A 455 1.12 -17.53 13.72
CA ARG A 455 1.27 -16.24 13.03
C ARG A 455 0.94 -15.09 13.94
N ASN A 456 1.91 -14.20 14.11
CA ASN A 456 1.79 -13.01 14.92
C ASN A 456 1.52 -11.80 14.01
N HIS A 457 0.27 -11.33 14.01
CA HIS A 457 -0.17 -10.15 13.26
C HIS A 457 -0.24 -8.88 14.11
N GLY A 458 0.50 -8.80 15.22
CA GLY A 458 0.34 -7.71 16.19
C GLY A 458 -0.99 -7.79 16.96
N ALA A 459 -1.60 -8.98 17.02
CA ALA A 459 -2.75 -9.25 17.86
C ALA A 459 -2.31 -9.33 19.34
N ALA A 460 -3.19 -8.95 20.26
CA ALA A 460 -2.91 -9.01 21.71
C ALA A 460 -2.78 -10.45 22.25
N GLN A 461 -3.27 -11.44 21.49
CA GLN A 461 -3.21 -12.86 21.82
C GLN A 461 -2.46 -13.61 20.71
N GLY A 462 -1.47 -14.40 21.10
CA GLY A 462 -0.83 -15.39 20.26
C GLY A 462 -1.76 -16.58 20.09
N ASN A 463 -2.02 -16.95 18.84
CA ASN A 463 -2.85 -18.08 18.47
C ASN A 463 -1.98 -19.16 17.81
N VAL A 464 -1.88 -20.31 18.45
CA VAL A 464 -1.20 -21.49 17.91
C VAL A 464 -2.24 -22.54 17.59
N LEU A 465 -2.14 -23.12 16.39
CA LEU A 465 -2.83 -24.34 16.03
C LEU A 465 -1.78 -25.45 15.95
N ALA A 466 -1.91 -26.48 16.78
CA ALA A 466 -0.96 -27.60 16.79
C ALA A 466 -1.69 -28.94 16.84
N ALA A 467 -1.20 -29.91 16.06
CA ALA A 467 -1.65 -31.30 16.11
C ALA A 467 -0.56 -32.18 16.70
N PHE A 468 -0.98 -33.15 17.50
CA PHE A 468 -0.09 -34.11 18.16
C PHE A 468 -0.48 -35.52 17.79
N GLU A 469 0.51 -36.35 17.47
CA GLU A 469 0.31 -37.78 17.31
C GLU A 469 0.21 -38.42 18.70
N LEU A 470 -0.98 -38.96 19.02
CA LEU A 470 -1.29 -39.47 20.34
C LEU A 470 -1.84 -40.89 20.23
N GLY A 471 -1.04 -41.86 20.68
CA GLY A 471 -1.54 -43.23 20.87
C GLY A 471 -2.59 -43.30 21.99
N ALA A 472 -3.38 -44.37 22.01
CA ALA A 472 -4.44 -44.57 23.00
C ALA A 472 -3.95 -44.51 24.47
N GLN A 473 -2.68 -44.86 24.71
CA GLN A 473 -2.07 -44.84 26.06
C GLN A 473 -1.57 -43.46 26.49
N ASP A 474 -1.26 -42.57 25.53
CA ASP A 474 -0.69 -41.24 25.82
C ASP A 474 -1.75 -40.13 25.86
N SER A 475 -2.95 -40.39 25.31
CA SER A 475 -4.04 -39.40 25.28
C SER A 475 -4.40 -38.89 26.67
N ALA A 476 -4.61 -39.77 27.65
CA ALA A 476 -4.96 -39.39 29.02
C ALA A 476 -3.84 -38.63 29.73
N ARG A 477 -2.58 -39.01 29.46
CA ARG A 477 -1.40 -38.31 30.00
C ARG A 477 -1.24 -36.92 29.38
N PHE A 478 -1.60 -36.76 28.11
CA PHE A 478 -1.58 -35.47 27.45
C PHE A 478 -2.66 -34.54 28.00
N ASP A 479 -3.88 -35.02 28.21
CA ASP A 479 -4.96 -34.22 28.76
C ASP A 479 -4.60 -33.71 30.18
N GLU A 480 -4.00 -34.57 31.03
CA GLU A 480 -3.51 -34.16 32.34
C GLU A 480 -2.37 -33.14 32.24
N HIS A 481 -1.45 -33.31 31.28
CA HIS A 481 -0.39 -32.36 31.03
C HIS A 481 -0.95 -30.99 30.63
N LEU A 482 -1.87 -30.94 29.66
CA LEU A 482 -2.53 -29.71 29.21
C LEU A 482 -3.21 -28.95 30.36
N GLN A 483 -3.91 -29.66 31.25
CA GLN A 483 -4.54 -29.06 32.43
C GLN A 483 -3.52 -28.43 33.38
N ARG A 484 -2.33 -29.03 33.53
CA ARG A 484 -1.24 -28.49 34.36
C ARG A 484 -0.55 -27.28 33.72
N LEU A 485 -0.52 -27.19 32.38
CA LEU A 485 0.12 -26.07 31.68
C LEU A 485 -0.62 -24.74 31.89
N GLY A 486 -1.93 -24.78 32.12
CA GLY A 486 -2.74 -23.60 32.42
C GLY A 486 -2.93 -22.62 31.24
N TYR A 487 -2.59 -23.02 30.02
CA TYR A 487 -2.94 -22.28 28.81
C TYR A 487 -4.44 -22.42 28.49
N GLN A 488 -5.02 -21.41 27.87
CA GLN A 488 -6.35 -21.56 27.27
C GLN A 488 -6.20 -22.39 26.01
N TYR A 489 -6.97 -23.47 25.90
CA TYR A 489 -6.98 -24.31 24.72
C TYR A 489 -8.38 -24.82 24.39
N GLN A 490 -8.59 -25.15 23.12
CA GLN A 490 -9.77 -25.81 22.61
C GLN A 490 -9.34 -26.98 21.74
N GLU A 491 -9.92 -28.16 21.96
CA GLU A 491 -9.74 -29.29 21.06
C GLU A 491 -10.61 -29.10 19.81
N GLU A 492 -9.98 -29.22 18.64
CA GLU A 492 -10.57 -29.01 17.31
C GLU A 492 -10.46 -30.29 16.45
N THR A 493 -10.17 -31.44 17.06
CA THR A 493 -9.98 -32.74 16.37
C THR A 493 -11.17 -33.12 15.47
N ASP A 494 -12.39 -32.80 15.91
CA ASP A 494 -13.61 -33.11 15.16
C ASP A 494 -14.07 -31.98 14.23
N ASN A 495 -13.29 -30.89 14.14
CA ASN A 495 -13.64 -29.74 13.32
C ASN A 495 -13.67 -30.14 11.83
N PRO A 496 -14.76 -29.83 11.09
CA PRO A 496 -14.87 -30.15 9.66
C PRO A 496 -13.71 -29.59 8.82
N CYS A 497 -13.19 -28.42 9.16
CA CYS A 497 -12.05 -27.81 8.46
C CYS A 497 -10.78 -28.67 8.58
N PHE A 498 -10.52 -29.21 9.77
CA PHE A 498 -9.37 -30.08 9.98
C PHE A 498 -9.52 -31.38 9.18
N ARG A 499 -10.65 -32.07 9.33
CA ARG A 499 -10.91 -33.34 8.64
C ARG A 499 -10.84 -33.21 7.11
N GLN A 500 -11.38 -32.14 6.55
CA GLN A 500 -11.46 -31.97 5.10
C GLN A 500 -10.14 -31.54 4.47
N TYR A 501 -9.40 -30.60 5.08
CA TYR A 501 -8.26 -29.93 4.43
C TYR A 501 -6.89 -30.31 4.99
N LEU A 502 -6.82 -30.79 6.24
CA LEU A 502 -5.56 -31.03 6.93
C LEU A 502 -5.37 -32.51 7.28
N GLN A 503 -6.43 -33.26 7.57
CA GLN A 503 -6.34 -34.68 7.89
C GLN A 503 -6.26 -35.55 6.64
N HIS A 504 -5.41 -36.58 6.68
CA HIS A 504 -5.40 -37.62 5.65
C HIS A 504 -6.58 -38.58 5.86
N ASP A 505 -7.30 -38.86 4.78
CA ASP A 505 -8.57 -39.57 4.84
C ASP A 505 -8.31 -41.09 4.82
N MET A 506 -8.60 -41.79 5.93
CA MET A 506 -8.37 -43.24 6.01
C MET A 506 -9.24 -44.04 5.04
N MET A 507 -10.38 -43.51 4.56
CA MET A 507 -11.28 -44.20 3.63
C MET A 507 -10.82 -44.19 2.16
N GLN A 508 -9.87 -43.34 1.76
CA GLN A 508 -9.36 -43.34 0.38
C GLN A 508 -8.14 -44.24 0.17
N ALA A 509 -7.45 -44.63 1.24
CA ALA A 509 -6.28 -45.52 1.17
C ALA A 509 -6.66 -46.94 0.68
N ASP A 510 -7.80 -47.47 1.11
CA ASP A 510 -8.27 -48.81 0.73
C ASP A 510 -8.80 -48.92 -0.71
N ARG A 511 -9.05 -47.81 -1.41
CA ARG A 511 -9.51 -47.84 -2.82
C ARG A 511 -8.39 -47.82 -3.85
N ARG A 512 -7.12 -47.69 -3.43
CA ARG A 512 -5.96 -47.71 -4.35
C ARG A 512 -5.20 -49.04 -4.38
N VAL A 513 -5.70 -50.07 -3.68
CA VAL A 513 -5.11 -51.42 -3.65
C VAL A 513 -6.09 -52.49 -4.19
N SER A 514 -7.19 -52.10 -4.82
CA SER A 514 -8.13 -53.03 -5.48
C SER A 514 -8.00 -53.00 -7.00
#